data_AF-A0A519VWP8-F1
#
_entry.id   AF-A0A519VWP8-F1
#
_cell.length_a   1.000
_cell.length_b   1.000
_cell.length_c   1.000
_cell.angle_alpha   90.00
_cell.angle_beta   90.00
_cell.angle_gamma   90.00
#
_symmetry.space_group_name_H-M   'P 1'
#
loop_
_entity.id
_entity.type
_entity.pdbx_description
1 polymer ?
#
loop_
_entity_poly.entity_id
_entity_poly.type
_entity_poly.pdbx_seq_one_letter_code
_entity_poly.pdbx_strand_id
1 'polypeptide(L)'
;MTNTIILEDFKKILNHHKTYLMRRLISKQISLKKRTGVFGLLLLIGTFISACHKEDEKGYVMDAKQFAISVKQERLYQNEILARLEKGQGNPALADLVNKRRLSSTAYNNDLASFDFLNHTDSFNLSQKHVVNLENADKKMGEEHLRTLLSMLIDSDQTLIGLHVKASSNQGVQDERLRVWAREKMSSLQNNLDEVQKIKL
;
A
#
# COMPACT_ATOMS: atom_id res chain seq x y z
N MET A 1 -46.59 50.99 -49.59
CA MET A 1 -46.14 49.59 -49.71
C MET A 1 -44.64 49.40 -49.43
N THR A 2 -43.92 50.40 -48.89
CA THR A 2 -42.45 50.35 -48.73
C THR A 2 -41.96 49.86 -47.36
N ASN A 3 -42.82 49.89 -46.33
CA ASN A 3 -42.42 49.55 -44.95
C ASN A 3 -42.37 48.03 -44.66
N THR A 4 -43.02 47.19 -45.46
CA THR A 4 -43.06 45.73 -45.20
C THR A 4 -41.80 45.01 -45.67
N ILE A 5 -41.18 45.49 -46.76
CA ILE A 5 -39.96 44.88 -47.34
C ILE A 5 -38.76 45.07 -46.41
N ILE A 6 -38.64 46.27 -45.81
CA ILE A 6 -37.54 46.60 -44.90
C ILE A 6 -37.58 45.71 -43.64
N LEU A 7 -38.77 45.34 -43.16
CA LEU A 7 -38.91 44.53 -41.94
C LEU A 7 -38.52 43.05 -42.15
N GLU A 8 -38.81 42.49 -43.33
CA GLU A 8 -38.44 41.12 -43.69
C GLU A 8 -36.91 40.98 -43.88
N ASP A 9 -36.27 41.95 -44.54
CA ASP A 9 -34.82 41.95 -44.72
C ASP A 9 -34.06 42.10 -43.39
N PHE A 10 -34.56 42.95 -42.48
CA PHE A 10 -33.99 43.06 -41.13
C PHE A 10 -34.10 41.76 -40.33
N LYS A 11 -35.23 41.03 -40.41
CA LYS A 11 -35.37 39.72 -39.75
C LYS A 11 -34.42 38.68 -40.32
N LYS A 12 -34.20 38.69 -41.64
CA LYS A 12 -33.30 37.75 -42.32
C LYS A 12 -31.84 38.01 -41.93
N ILE A 13 -31.42 39.27 -41.84
CA ILE A 13 -30.09 39.67 -41.37
C ILE A 13 -29.89 39.28 -39.90
N LEU A 14 -30.88 39.52 -39.04
CA LEU A 14 -30.80 39.19 -37.61
C LEU A 14 -30.70 37.66 -37.39
N ASN A 15 -31.46 36.87 -38.15
CA ASN A 15 -31.38 35.41 -38.09
C ASN A 15 -30.03 34.89 -38.60
N HIS A 16 -29.52 35.43 -39.71
CA HIS A 16 -28.22 35.01 -40.23
C HIS A 16 -27.09 35.34 -39.24
N HIS A 17 -27.14 36.51 -38.59
CA HIS A 17 -26.17 36.92 -37.59
C HIS A 17 -26.22 36.06 -36.31
N LYS A 18 -27.41 35.63 -35.87
CA LYS A 18 -27.58 34.69 -34.76
C LYS A 18 -26.99 33.31 -35.09
N THR A 19 -27.26 32.77 -36.28
CA THR A 19 -26.72 31.47 -36.71
C THR A 19 -25.20 31.51 -36.82
N TYR A 20 -24.63 32.59 -37.34
CA TYR A 20 -23.17 32.78 -37.43
C TYR A 20 -22.50 32.86 -36.04
N LEU A 21 -23.07 33.63 -35.11
CA LEU A 21 -22.56 33.72 -33.74
C LEU A 21 -22.63 32.37 -33.00
N MET A 22 -23.73 31.63 -33.16
CA MET A 22 -23.90 30.33 -32.50
C MET A 22 -22.89 29.30 -33.02
N ARG A 23 -22.65 29.25 -34.34
CA ARG A 23 -21.61 28.39 -34.95
C ARG A 23 -20.20 28.76 -34.49
N ARG A 24 -19.90 30.06 -34.33
CA ARG A 24 -18.60 30.55 -33.84
C ARG A 24 -18.35 30.19 -32.36
N LEU A 25 -19.39 30.20 -31.53
CA LEU A 25 -19.30 29.81 -30.11
C LEU A 25 -19.10 28.28 -29.96
N ILE A 26 -19.80 27.48 -30.75
CA ILE A 26 -19.64 26.01 -30.76
C ILE A 26 -18.24 25.61 -31.24
N SER A 27 -17.74 26.25 -32.31
CA SER A 27 -16.37 26.09 -32.81
C SER A 27 -15.31 26.39 -31.73
N LYS A 28 -15.46 27.51 -30.99
CA LYS A 28 -14.55 27.86 -29.88
C LYS A 28 -14.61 26.86 -28.73
N GLN A 29 -15.80 26.42 -28.32
CA GLN A 29 -15.98 25.42 -27.25
C GLN A 29 -15.32 24.08 -27.58
N ILE A 30 -15.43 23.61 -28.84
CA ILE A 30 -14.81 22.36 -29.31
C ILE A 30 -13.27 22.51 -29.37
N SER A 31 -12.76 23.66 -29.82
CA SER A 31 -11.32 23.94 -29.86
C SER A 31 -10.69 24.04 -28.46
N LEU A 32 -11.43 24.56 -27.47
CA LEU A 32 -10.98 24.65 -26.08
C LEU A 32 -10.94 23.28 -25.40
N LYS A 33 -11.97 22.43 -25.60
CA LYS A 33 -11.97 21.05 -25.06
C LYS A 33 -10.84 20.17 -25.61
N LYS A 34 -10.48 20.32 -26.88
CA LYS A 34 -9.35 19.57 -27.48
C LYS A 34 -7.99 20.00 -26.93
N ARG A 35 -7.81 21.29 -26.58
CA ARG A 35 -6.55 21.77 -25.98
C ARG A 35 -6.42 21.35 -24.52
N THR A 36 -7.48 21.38 -23.72
CA THR A 36 -7.39 20.98 -22.30
C THR A 36 -7.19 19.49 -22.09
N GLY A 37 -7.74 18.63 -22.97
CA GLY A 37 -7.57 17.17 -22.87
C GLY A 37 -6.13 16.69 -23.13
N VAL A 38 -5.40 17.34 -24.04
CA VAL A 38 -4.00 16.96 -24.38
C VAL A 38 -3.03 17.43 -23.30
N PHE A 39 -3.24 18.63 -22.73
CA PHE A 39 -2.40 19.13 -21.63
C PHE A 39 -2.63 18.37 -20.32
N GLY A 40 -3.86 17.93 -20.02
CA GLY A 40 -4.15 17.10 -18.85
C GLY A 40 -3.50 15.71 -18.92
N LEU A 41 -3.47 15.11 -20.12
CA LEU A 41 -2.85 13.79 -20.32
C LEU A 41 -1.31 13.84 -20.21
N LEU A 42 -0.67 14.90 -20.72
CA LEU A 42 0.79 15.09 -20.61
C LEU A 42 1.24 15.37 -19.17
N LEU A 43 0.45 16.09 -18.37
CA LEU A 43 0.72 16.30 -16.94
C LEU A 43 0.60 15.01 -16.13
N LEU A 44 -0.40 14.17 -16.44
CA LEU A 44 -0.58 12.85 -15.80
C LEU A 44 0.59 11.90 -16.11
N ILE A 45 1.10 11.90 -17.34
CA ILE A 45 2.27 11.10 -17.73
C ILE A 45 3.54 11.63 -17.03
N GLY A 46 3.70 12.95 -16.90
CA GLY A 46 4.84 13.57 -16.18
C GLY A 46 4.91 13.17 -14.70
N THR A 47 3.78 13.05 -14.02
CA THR A 47 3.75 12.63 -12.60
C THR A 47 4.14 11.17 -12.37
N PHE A 48 4.05 10.30 -13.39
CA PHE A 48 4.53 8.91 -13.28
C PHE A 48 6.05 8.79 -13.43
N ILE A 49 6.73 9.79 -13.98
CA ILE A 49 8.19 9.75 -14.19
C ILE A 49 8.95 10.44 -13.04
N SER A 50 8.29 11.32 -12.28
CA SER A 50 8.87 11.97 -11.09
C SER A 50 8.81 11.15 -9.81
N ALA A 51 8.17 9.97 -9.83
CA ALA A 51 8.17 9.02 -8.71
C ALA A 51 9.31 7.99 -8.79
N CYS A 52 10.25 8.14 -9.73
CA CYS A 52 11.55 7.47 -9.64
C CYS A 52 12.39 8.23 -8.59
N HIS A 53 12.08 8.00 -7.32
CA HIS A 53 12.95 8.38 -6.22
C HIS A 53 14.32 7.77 -6.52
N LYS A 54 15.36 8.59 -6.50
CA LYS A 54 16.74 8.14 -6.67
C LYS A 54 16.98 7.13 -5.54
N GLU A 55 16.98 5.85 -5.90
CA GLU A 55 17.22 4.74 -4.99
C GLU A 55 18.59 4.98 -4.35
N ASP A 56 18.57 5.35 -3.07
CA ASP A 56 19.78 5.57 -2.31
C ASP A 56 20.53 4.24 -2.31
N GLU A 57 21.72 4.19 -2.91
CA GLU A 57 22.48 2.95 -3.12
C GLU A 57 22.80 2.25 -1.77
N LYS A 58 22.81 3.03 -0.68
CA LYS A 58 22.92 2.56 0.72
C LYS A 58 21.59 2.09 1.30
N GLY A 59 20.47 2.54 0.75
CA GLY A 59 19.11 2.14 1.13
C GLY A 59 18.80 0.68 0.80
N TYR A 60 19.54 0.06 -0.12
CA TYR A 60 19.39 -1.35 -0.51
C TYR A 60 20.26 -2.32 0.29
N VAL A 61 21.37 -1.86 0.86
CA VAL A 61 22.25 -2.70 1.67
C VAL A 61 21.67 -2.93 3.07
N MET A 62 21.71 -4.20 3.51
CA MET A 62 21.30 -4.66 4.83
C MET A 62 22.28 -5.73 5.31
N ASP A 63 22.76 -5.59 6.53
CA ASP A 63 23.55 -6.64 7.15
C ASP A 63 22.66 -7.86 7.49
N ALA A 64 23.18 -9.09 7.36
CA ALA A 64 22.42 -10.31 7.59
C ALA A 64 21.91 -10.42 9.04
N LYS A 65 22.72 -10.00 10.02
CA LYS A 65 22.31 -9.94 11.42
C LYS A 65 21.26 -8.84 11.63
N GLN A 66 21.42 -7.67 10.99
CA GLN A 66 20.40 -6.62 11.04
C GLN A 66 19.05 -7.10 10.48
N PHE A 67 19.04 -7.76 9.30
CA PHE A 67 17.84 -8.35 8.73
C PHE A 67 17.16 -9.29 9.71
N ALA A 68 17.91 -10.22 10.28
CA ALA A 68 17.39 -11.24 11.17
C ALA A 68 16.84 -10.65 12.48
N ILE A 69 17.49 -9.61 13.02
CA ILE A 69 16.98 -8.85 14.17
C ILE A 69 15.65 -8.18 13.82
N SER A 70 15.60 -7.42 12.73
CA SER A 70 14.38 -6.70 12.32
C SER A 70 13.22 -7.65 12.09
N VAL A 71 13.44 -8.75 11.38
CA VAL A 71 12.43 -9.77 11.15
C VAL A 71 11.96 -10.40 12.47
N LYS A 72 12.86 -10.79 13.39
CA LYS A 72 12.45 -11.39 14.66
C LYS A 72 11.63 -10.42 15.52
N GLN A 73 12.01 -9.14 15.58
CA GLN A 73 11.25 -8.13 16.31
C GLN A 73 9.84 -7.93 15.71
N GLU A 74 9.74 -7.92 14.38
CA GLU A 74 8.46 -7.78 13.70
C GLU A 74 7.58 -9.02 13.91
N ARG A 75 8.14 -10.23 13.84
CA ARG A 75 7.41 -11.48 14.12
C ARG A 75 6.93 -11.57 15.57
N LEU A 76 7.74 -11.11 16.52
CA LEU A 76 7.33 -11.02 17.93
C LEU A 76 6.13 -10.07 18.07
N TYR A 77 6.17 -8.92 17.40
CA TYR A 77 5.07 -7.97 17.39
C TYR A 77 3.79 -8.54 16.76
N GLN A 78 3.89 -9.27 15.64
CA GLN A 78 2.75 -9.99 15.07
C GLN A 78 2.13 -10.99 16.04
N ASN A 79 2.96 -11.76 16.76
CA ASN A 79 2.45 -12.73 17.74
C ASN A 79 1.68 -12.05 18.88
N GLU A 80 2.15 -10.90 19.35
CA GLU A 80 1.46 -10.11 20.38
C GLU A 80 0.13 -9.51 19.90
N ILE A 81 0.05 -9.11 18.63
CA ILE A 81 -1.20 -8.68 17.99
C ILE A 81 -2.17 -9.86 17.88
N LEU A 82 -1.70 -11.02 17.42
CA LEU A 82 -2.51 -12.23 17.26
C LEU A 82 -3.06 -12.73 18.60
N ALA A 83 -2.26 -12.69 19.66
CA ALA A 83 -2.71 -13.04 21.01
C ALA A 83 -3.84 -12.11 21.52
N ARG A 84 -3.85 -10.83 21.11
CA ARG A 84 -4.94 -9.89 21.43
C ARG A 84 -6.19 -10.14 20.59
N LEU A 85 -6.01 -10.43 19.30
CA LEU A 85 -7.10 -10.83 18.40
C LEU A 85 -7.79 -12.11 18.90
N GLU A 86 -7.02 -13.05 19.45
CA GLU A 86 -7.53 -14.29 20.05
C GLU A 86 -8.41 -14.04 21.28
N LYS A 87 -8.07 -13.06 22.11
CA LYS A 87 -8.86 -12.71 23.31
C LYS A 87 -10.19 -12.02 22.97
N GLY A 88 -10.30 -11.39 21.79
CA GLY A 88 -11.51 -10.74 21.31
C GLY A 88 -12.55 -11.68 20.68
N GLN A 89 -12.50 -12.98 20.99
CA GLN A 89 -13.18 -14.02 20.21
C GLN A 89 -14.71 -14.02 20.32
N GLY A 90 -15.34 -13.67 19.19
CA GLY A 90 -16.67 -14.07 18.76
C GLY A 90 -16.78 -14.37 17.25
N ASN A 91 -15.69 -14.16 16.47
CA ASN A 91 -15.67 -14.33 15.02
C ASN A 91 -14.79 -15.55 14.61
N PRO A 92 -15.38 -16.61 14.03
CA PRO A 92 -14.64 -17.80 13.60
C PRO A 92 -13.50 -17.53 12.60
N ALA A 93 -13.62 -16.50 11.75
CA ALA A 93 -12.58 -16.14 10.79
C ALA A 93 -11.31 -15.61 11.47
N LEU A 94 -11.45 -14.92 12.60
CA LEU A 94 -10.30 -14.45 13.40
C LEU A 94 -9.59 -15.61 14.08
N ALA A 95 -10.34 -16.59 14.59
CA ALA A 95 -9.75 -17.78 15.21
C ALA A 95 -8.93 -18.62 14.21
N ASP A 96 -9.47 -18.82 13.00
CA ASP A 96 -8.76 -19.53 11.92
C ASP A 96 -7.48 -18.79 11.49
N LEU A 97 -7.57 -17.46 11.30
CA LEU A 97 -6.41 -16.61 11.02
C LEU A 97 -5.33 -16.79 12.10
N VAL A 98 -5.67 -16.64 13.38
CA VAL A 98 -4.70 -16.73 14.48
C VAL A 98 -3.99 -18.08 14.48
N ASN A 99 -4.73 -19.18 14.30
CA ASN A 99 -4.15 -20.51 14.29
C ASN A 99 -3.19 -20.71 13.10
N LYS A 100 -3.61 -20.33 11.88
CA LYS A 100 -2.77 -20.41 10.68
C LYS A 100 -1.50 -19.59 10.83
N ARG A 101 -1.61 -18.35 11.33
CA ARG A 101 -0.46 -17.47 11.52
C ARG A 101 0.50 -18.00 12.56
N ARG A 102 0.02 -18.59 13.65
CA ARG A 102 0.89 -19.21 14.67
C ARG A 102 1.71 -20.37 14.09
N LEU A 103 1.10 -21.24 13.31
CA LEU A 103 1.80 -22.34 12.63
C LEU A 103 2.85 -21.82 11.64
N SER A 104 2.49 -20.82 10.84
CA SER A 104 3.42 -20.14 9.93
C SER A 104 4.58 -19.48 10.68
N SER A 105 4.32 -18.83 11.82
CA SER A 105 5.33 -18.24 12.71
C SER A 105 6.33 -19.25 13.25
N THR A 106 5.87 -20.41 13.70
CA THR A 106 6.77 -21.46 14.16
C THR A 106 7.67 -21.98 13.04
N ALA A 107 7.11 -22.31 11.87
CA ALA A 107 7.89 -22.80 10.74
C ALA A 107 8.92 -21.77 10.27
N TYR A 108 8.51 -20.52 10.14
CA TYR A 108 9.37 -19.41 9.75
C TYR A 108 10.56 -19.23 10.72
N ASN A 109 10.30 -19.25 12.03
CA ASN A 109 11.33 -19.05 13.03
C ASN A 109 12.31 -20.24 13.10
N ASN A 110 11.84 -21.46 12.86
CA ASN A 110 12.70 -22.64 12.76
C ASN A 110 13.65 -22.52 11.58
N ASP A 111 13.14 -22.11 10.41
CA ASP A 111 13.98 -21.90 9.23
C ASP A 111 15.00 -20.78 9.47
N LEU A 112 14.58 -19.67 10.08
CA LEU A 112 15.48 -18.56 10.39
C LEU A 112 16.56 -18.99 11.40
N ALA A 113 16.25 -19.87 12.36
CA ALA A 113 17.22 -20.39 13.32
C ALA A 113 18.29 -21.29 12.69
N SER A 114 18.12 -21.76 11.46
CA SER A 114 19.13 -22.55 10.74
C SER A 114 20.34 -21.74 10.26
N PHE A 115 20.31 -20.41 10.39
CA PHE A 115 21.39 -19.54 9.98
C PHE A 115 22.34 -19.20 11.14
N ASP A 116 23.64 -19.49 10.96
CA ASP A 116 24.65 -19.43 12.02
C ASP A 116 24.89 -18.03 12.61
N PHE A 117 24.61 -16.97 11.86
CA PHE A 117 24.75 -15.59 12.33
C PHE A 117 23.76 -15.21 13.45
N LEU A 118 22.81 -16.10 13.78
CA LEU A 118 21.89 -15.95 14.91
C LEU A 118 22.32 -16.71 16.18
N ASN A 119 23.37 -17.53 16.12
CA ASN A 119 23.76 -18.42 17.21
C ASN A 119 24.13 -17.71 18.53
N HIS A 120 24.29 -16.38 18.52
CA HIS A 120 24.68 -15.58 19.70
C HIS A 120 23.79 -14.34 19.91
N THR A 121 22.56 -14.34 19.37
CA THR A 121 21.60 -13.27 19.64
C THR A 121 20.70 -13.67 20.80
N ASP A 122 20.94 -13.04 21.94
CA ASP A 122 20.10 -13.09 23.14
C ASP A 122 18.66 -12.61 22.84
N SER A 123 17.78 -12.85 23.82
CA SER A 123 16.35 -12.57 23.79
C SER A 123 15.95 -11.32 23.01
N PHE A 124 15.00 -11.49 22.10
CA PHE A 124 14.44 -10.40 21.31
C PHE A 124 13.30 -9.77 22.09
N ASN A 125 13.41 -8.47 22.35
CA ASN A 125 12.33 -7.68 22.93
C ASN A 125 11.63 -6.86 21.83
N LEU A 126 10.37 -6.52 22.08
CA LEU A 126 9.64 -5.55 21.27
C LEU A 126 10.37 -4.20 21.25
N SER A 127 10.29 -3.50 20.12
CA SER A 127 10.72 -2.10 20.07
C SER A 127 9.80 -1.23 20.93
N GLN A 128 10.30 -0.10 21.44
CA GLN A 128 9.46 0.85 22.19
C GLN A 128 8.24 1.31 21.37
N LYS A 129 8.42 1.49 20.05
CA LYS A 129 7.32 1.81 19.13
C LYS A 129 6.24 0.73 19.14
N HIS A 130 6.63 -0.54 19.10
CA HIS A 130 5.69 -1.67 19.14
C HIS A 130 4.94 -1.73 20.46
N VAL A 131 5.63 -1.53 21.58
CA VAL A 131 5.00 -1.48 22.91
C VAL A 131 3.94 -0.38 22.97
N VAL A 132 4.29 0.85 22.58
CA VAL A 132 3.36 1.99 22.58
C VAL A 132 2.16 1.75 21.67
N ASN A 133 2.37 1.13 20.51
CA ASN A 133 1.27 0.80 19.61
C ASN A 133 0.30 -0.22 20.24
N LEU A 134 0.81 -1.26 20.91
CA LEU A 134 -0.02 -2.23 21.63
C LEU A 134 -0.77 -1.57 22.78
N GLU A 135 -0.10 -0.76 23.59
CA GLU A 135 -0.74 -0.02 24.70
C GLU A 135 -1.87 0.90 24.21
N ASN A 136 -1.71 1.51 23.04
CA ASN A 136 -2.75 2.35 22.44
C ASN A 136 -3.91 1.54 21.87
N ALA A 137 -3.65 0.33 21.36
CA ALA A 137 -4.71 -0.58 20.94
C ALA A 137 -5.51 -1.09 22.15
N ASP A 138 -4.83 -1.44 23.24
CA ASP A 138 -5.42 -1.98 24.47
C ASP A 138 -6.34 -0.97 25.19
N LYS A 139 -6.27 0.33 24.85
CA LYS A 139 -7.21 1.38 25.33
C LYS A 139 -8.55 1.38 24.59
N LYS A 140 -8.66 0.68 23.47
CA LYS A 140 -9.88 0.60 22.65
C LYS A 140 -10.72 -0.60 23.04
N MET A 141 -12.00 -0.57 22.69
CA MET A 141 -12.96 -1.63 23.04
C MET A 141 -13.76 -2.08 21.82
N GLY A 142 -14.30 -3.31 21.89
CA GLY A 142 -15.20 -3.84 20.87
C GLY A 142 -14.62 -3.84 19.45
N GLU A 143 -15.44 -3.46 18.47
CA GLU A 143 -15.07 -3.47 17.05
C GLU A 143 -13.91 -2.51 16.73
N GLU A 144 -13.82 -1.37 17.42
CA GLU A 144 -12.72 -0.41 17.21
C GLU A 144 -11.37 -1.02 17.60
N HIS A 145 -11.33 -1.78 18.69
CA HIS A 145 -10.15 -2.53 19.11
C HIS A 145 -9.76 -3.55 18.03
N LEU A 146 -10.71 -4.35 17.55
CA LEU A 146 -10.46 -5.34 16.51
C LEU A 146 -9.97 -4.70 15.20
N ARG A 147 -10.60 -3.61 14.74
CA ARG A 147 -10.16 -2.86 13.54
C ARG A 147 -8.74 -2.34 13.70
N THR A 148 -8.39 -1.85 14.88
CA THR A 148 -7.05 -1.35 15.19
C THR A 148 -6.03 -2.48 15.14
N LEU A 149 -6.30 -3.62 15.77
CA LEU A 149 -5.40 -4.77 15.75
C LEU A 149 -5.19 -5.34 14.34
N LEU A 150 -6.25 -5.44 13.53
CA LEU A 150 -6.13 -5.87 12.13
C LEU A 150 -5.30 -4.89 11.30
N SER A 151 -5.49 -3.57 11.49
CA SER A 151 -4.67 -2.55 10.82
C SER A 151 -3.19 -2.68 11.22
N MET A 152 -2.90 -2.88 12.50
CA MET A 152 -1.52 -3.09 12.97
C MET A 152 -0.90 -4.36 12.38
N LEU A 153 -1.69 -5.44 12.22
CA LEU A 153 -1.22 -6.67 11.60
C LEU A 153 -0.92 -6.46 10.10
N ILE A 154 -1.75 -5.69 9.39
CA ILE A 154 -1.52 -5.30 7.98
C ILE A 154 -0.21 -4.52 7.85
N ASP A 155 -0.02 -3.48 8.66
CA ASP A 155 1.18 -2.65 8.64
C ASP A 155 2.44 -3.49 8.93
N SER A 156 2.32 -4.45 9.85
CA SER A 156 3.39 -5.38 10.20
C SER A 156 3.71 -6.37 9.07
N ASP A 157 2.69 -6.93 8.41
CA ASP A 157 2.88 -7.80 7.23
C ASP A 157 3.58 -7.03 6.09
N GLN A 158 3.18 -5.78 5.83
CA GLN A 158 3.84 -4.92 4.85
C GLN A 158 5.30 -4.64 5.22
N THR A 159 5.59 -4.42 6.50
CA THR A 159 6.95 -4.23 7.01
C THR A 159 7.81 -5.48 6.77
N LEU A 160 7.29 -6.68 7.09
CA LEU A 160 7.98 -7.95 6.81
C LEU A 160 8.25 -8.14 5.33
N ILE A 161 7.27 -7.87 4.47
CA ILE A 161 7.43 -7.93 3.01
C ILE A 161 8.55 -6.98 2.57
N GLY A 162 8.56 -5.73 3.05
CA GLY A 162 9.61 -4.75 2.75
C GLY A 162 11.00 -5.22 3.15
N LEU A 163 11.14 -5.81 4.34
CA LEU A 163 12.41 -6.40 4.79
C LEU A 163 12.90 -7.50 3.84
N HIS A 164 12.01 -8.37 3.37
CA HIS A 164 12.37 -9.48 2.49
C HIS A 164 12.62 -9.04 1.05
N VAL A 165 11.89 -8.05 0.53
CA VAL A 165 12.18 -7.44 -0.77
C VAL A 165 13.60 -6.87 -0.74
N LYS A 166 13.93 -6.12 0.31
CA LYS A 166 15.28 -5.57 0.48
C LYS A 166 16.33 -6.67 0.57
N ALA A 167 16.13 -7.64 1.45
CA ALA A 167 17.09 -8.73 1.67
C ALA A 167 17.30 -9.60 0.41
N SER A 168 16.24 -9.93 -0.32
CA SER A 168 16.32 -10.79 -1.51
C SER A 168 16.94 -10.12 -2.76
N SER A 169 17.20 -8.82 -2.71
CA SER A 169 17.87 -8.10 -3.79
C SER A 169 19.36 -8.44 -3.85
N ASN A 170 19.97 -8.27 -5.03
CA ASN A 170 21.40 -8.59 -5.24
C ASN A 170 22.35 -7.74 -4.39
N GLN A 171 21.90 -6.58 -3.91
CA GLN A 171 22.64 -5.69 -3.01
C GLN A 171 22.14 -5.76 -1.56
N GLY A 172 21.10 -6.57 -1.30
CA GLY A 172 20.36 -6.69 -0.06
C GLY A 172 21.20 -7.16 1.11
N VAL A 173 21.26 -8.47 1.30
CA VAL A 173 22.19 -9.13 2.21
C VAL A 173 23.32 -9.78 1.41
N GLN A 174 24.53 -9.85 1.96
CA GLN A 174 25.69 -10.46 1.28
C GLN A 174 25.58 -11.99 1.16
N ASP A 175 24.92 -12.64 2.11
CA ASP A 175 24.70 -14.09 2.15
C ASP A 175 23.67 -14.54 1.09
N GLU A 176 24.11 -15.28 0.07
CA GLU A 176 23.24 -15.78 -1.01
C GLU A 176 22.16 -16.74 -0.50
N ARG A 177 22.47 -17.60 0.47
CA ARG A 177 21.49 -18.54 1.04
C ARG A 177 20.37 -17.77 1.71
N LEU A 178 20.69 -16.68 2.41
CA LEU A 178 19.71 -15.78 3.02
C LEU A 178 18.90 -15.01 1.98
N ARG A 179 19.52 -14.55 0.88
CA ARG A 179 18.79 -13.90 -0.24
C ARG A 179 17.75 -14.82 -0.86
N VAL A 180 18.14 -16.07 -1.15
CA VAL A 180 17.25 -17.09 -1.73
C VAL A 180 16.11 -17.39 -0.77
N TRP A 181 16.42 -17.67 0.50
CA TRP A 181 15.42 -17.92 1.52
C TRP A 181 14.43 -16.74 1.66
N ALA A 182 14.92 -15.49 1.70
CA ALA A 182 14.06 -14.32 1.79
C ALA A 182 13.11 -14.20 0.59
N ARG A 183 13.58 -14.58 -0.61
CA ARG A 183 12.75 -14.63 -1.82
C ARG A 183 11.68 -15.70 -1.74
N GLU A 184 12.02 -16.90 -1.26
CA GLU A 184 11.10 -18.04 -1.13
C GLU A 184 9.95 -17.74 -0.16
N LYS A 185 10.19 -16.96 0.90
CA LYS A 185 9.13 -16.58 1.85
C LYS A 185 8.11 -15.60 1.27
N MET A 186 8.44 -14.89 0.19
CA MET A 186 7.64 -13.76 -0.29
C MET A 186 6.19 -14.11 -0.61
N SER A 187 5.94 -15.22 -1.30
CA SER A 187 4.58 -15.66 -1.63
C SER A 187 3.75 -15.92 -0.37
N SER A 188 4.35 -16.56 0.64
CA SER A 188 3.66 -16.81 1.92
C SER A 188 3.32 -15.52 2.67
N LEU A 189 4.22 -14.52 2.63
CA LEU A 189 4.00 -13.22 3.28
C LEU A 189 2.93 -12.38 2.57
N GLN A 190 2.86 -12.46 1.24
CA GLN A 190 1.81 -11.82 0.45
C GLN A 190 0.44 -12.46 0.70
N ASN A 191 0.38 -13.80 0.70
CA ASN A 191 -0.86 -14.53 1.02
C ASN A 191 -1.39 -14.18 2.41
N ASN A 192 -0.47 -14.06 3.36
CA ASN A 192 -0.72 -13.59 4.70
C ASN A 192 -1.41 -12.21 4.68
N LEU A 193 -0.78 -11.21 4.06
CA LEU A 193 -1.34 -9.86 3.93
C LEU A 193 -2.74 -9.88 3.29
N ASP A 194 -2.89 -10.60 2.19
CA ASP A 194 -4.15 -10.75 1.47
C ASP A 194 -5.26 -11.36 2.34
N GLU A 195 -4.93 -12.34 3.18
CA GLU A 195 -5.89 -12.98 4.09
C GLU A 195 -6.45 -11.97 5.10
N VAL A 196 -5.58 -11.18 5.73
CA VAL A 196 -6.00 -10.18 6.74
C VAL A 196 -6.82 -9.06 6.11
N GLN A 197 -6.43 -8.59 4.92
CA GLN A 197 -7.16 -7.54 4.20
C GLN A 197 -8.59 -7.95 3.78
N LYS A 198 -8.86 -9.25 3.66
CA LYS A 198 -10.20 -9.77 3.31
C LYS A 198 -11.13 -9.88 4.52
N ILE A 199 -10.62 -9.75 5.75
CA ILE A 199 -11.44 -9.84 6.96
C ILE A 199 -12.30 -8.59 7.06
N LYS A 200 -13.61 -8.81 7.09
CA LYS A 200 -14.61 -7.78 7.35
C LYS A 200 -15.08 -7.92 8.78
N LEU A 201 -14.95 -6.82 9.53
CA LEU A 201 -15.53 -6.65 10.86
C LEU A 201 -16.91 -6.01 10.71
#